data_AF-D5EG73-F1
#
_entry.id   AF-D5EG73-F1
#
_cell.length_a   1.000
_cell.length_b   1.000
_cell.length_c   1.000
_cell.angle_alpha   90.00
_cell.angle_beta   90.00
_cell.angle_gamma   90.00
#
_symmetry.space_group_name_H-M   'P 1'
#
loop_
_entity.id
_entity.type
_entity.pdbx_description
1 polymer ?
#
loop_
_entity_poly.entity_id
_entity_poly.type
_entity_poly.pdbx_seq_one_letter_code
_entity_poly.pdbx_strand_id
1 'polypeptide(L)'
;MKGALQGKKINIMAMGCRSNQSEADSLASMLKRTGAEIVKAPPYDAAVLITCTVTAIADKKSRQLLRRLRRQSPEALLVATGCWAQKADPNLAQRLGVDLLVGNRQKWQIPSLLNHALGEKRPLPLTIVRNDILHSEEWDHLFQFQPLLHSRAFVKIQDGCNHFCSYCVIPFVRGEPVSRPLNSVLEEVRSIADSGCTEVVLTGVHLGLYGQFGEVSLGELVRQAGAIPGVERIRFGSLEPFGINDELLSALAETPQFCPHLHLPLQSGDDTVLQRMRRGYSPLEYMASVERARHYLGSRIHISTDVLVGFPGEDERAFANTLSFMKEVAFGKVHVFPYSSREGTRAASFDDHLPRHVVQERVHKVMEMGEQLFREYCSQWVGEEISVFIEDAAETGSTGLTPFFVKAVVPQMVSPGRIIKTLTRSYDSEQLYG
;
A
#
# COMPACT_ATOMS: atom_id res chain seq x y z
N MET A 1 22.96 14.52 11.74
CA MET A 1 21.76 15.34 12.03
C MET A 1 21.11 15.06 13.41
N LYS A 2 21.79 14.42 14.37
CA LYS A 2 21.18 14.16 15.69
C LYS A 2 20.91 15.49 16.40
N GLY A 3 19.68 15.72 16.86
CA GLY A 3 19.25 16.96 17.54
C GLY A 3 18.97 18.16 16.63
N ALA A 4 19.06 18.03 15.31
CA ALA A 4 18.85 19.13 14.37
C ALA A 4 17.43 19.73 14.45
N LEU A 5 16.42 18.90 14.73
CA LEU A 5 15.02 19.31 14.86
C LEU A 5 14.50 19.12 16.29
N GLN A 6 15.38 19.27 17.29
CA GLN A 6 15.05 19.02 18.69
C GLN A 6 13.81 19.83 19.14
N GLY A 7 12.78 19.13 19.61
CA GLY A 7 11.54 19.74 20.13
C GLY A 7 10.60 20.31 19.05
N LYS A 8 10.92 20.15 17.76
CA LYS A 8 10.02 20.54 16.67
C LYS A 8 8.90 19.53 16.52
N LYS A 9 7.66 20.01 16.50
CA LYS A 9 6.46 19.19 16.33
C LYS A 9 6.17 19.04 14.84
N ILE A 10 6.17 17.81 14.35
CA ILE A 10 5.96 17.52 12.92
C ILE A 10 4.76 16.59 12.78
N ASN A 11 3.81 17.02 11.96
CA ASN A 11 2.69 16.19 11.54
C ASN A 11 3.04 15.45 10.24
N ILE A 12 2.68 14.17 10.14
CA ILE A 12 2.91 13.36 8.94
C ILE A 12 1.63 12.63 8.61
N MET A 13 1.22 12.71 7.35
CA MET A 13 0.06 12.01 6.82
C MET A 13 0.38 11.37 5.48
N ALA A 14 -0.12 10.16 5.26
CA ALA A 14 -0.05 9.48 3.97
C ALA A 14 -1.44 9.31 3.35
N MET A 15 -1.50 9.46 2.04
CA MET A 15 -2.66 9.12 1.21
C MET A 15 -2.26 8.00 0.25
N GLY A 16 -3.21 7.13 -0.13
CA GLY A 16 -2.99 6.18 -1.21
C GLY A 16 -2.52 4.81 -0.75
N CYS A 17 -1.50 4.27 -1.44
CA CYS A 17 -1.10 2.86 -1.34
C CYS A 17 -0.17 2.55 -0.15
N ARG A 18 0.12 1.26 0.06
CA ARG A 18 1.05 0.77 1.08
C ARG A 18 2.48 1.30 0.90
N SER A 19 2.92 1.57 -0.33
CA SER A 19 4.22 2.23 -0.58
C SER A 19 4.25 3.65 0.00
N ASN A 20 3.17 4.41 -0.10
CA ASN A 20 3.08 5.75 0.50
C ASN A 20 3.04 5.67 2.04
N GLN A 21 2.44 4.61 2.61
CA GLN A 21 2.44 4.38 4.06
C GLN A 21 3.85 4.05 4.57
N SER A 22 4.57 3.15 3.90
CA SER A 22 5.97 2.84 4.19
C SER A 22 6.88 4.08 4.13
N GLU A 23 6.71 4.91 3.10
CA GLU A 23 7.47 6.16 2.96
C GLU A 23 7.18 7.13 4.11
N ALA A 24 5.93 7.20 4.59
CA ALA A 24 5.54 8.03 5.72
C ALA A 24 6.09 7.52 7.05
N ASP A 25 6.03 6.21 7.31
CA ASP A 25 6.63 5.60 8.50
C ASP A 25 8.14 5.81 8.53
N SER A 26 8.82 5.59 7.40
CA SER A 26 10.25 5.81 7.28
C SER A 26 10.63 7.27 7.54
N LEU A 27 9.89 8.22 6.94
CA LEU A 27 10.08 9.65 7.20
C LEU A 27 9.85 10.01 8.67
N ALA A 28 8.78 9.49 9.29
CA ALA A 28 8.51 9.70 10.71
C ALA A 28 9.67 9.18 11.57
N SER A 29 10.18 8.00 11.25
CA SER A 29 11.28 7.36 11.97
C SER A 29 12.58 8.16 11.86
N MET A 30 12.92 8.62 10.65
CA MET A 30 14.09 9.47 10.40
C MET A 30 13.98 10.81 11.11
N LEU A 31 12.82 11.46 11.04
CA LEU A 31 12.57 12.74 11.71
C LEU A 31 12.65 12.60 13.24
N LYS A 32 12.09 11.53 13.83
CA LYS A 32 12.23 11.26 15.27
C LYS A 32 13.70 11.17 15.70
N ARG A 33 14.58 10.56 14.88
CA ARG A 33 16.02 10.50 15.17
C ARG A 33 16.74 11.86 15.09
N THR A 34 16.16 12.83 14.41
CA THR A 34 16.67 14.22 14.41
C THR A 34 16.24 15.01 15.67
N GLY A 35 15.44 14.42 16.56
CA GLY A 35 14.93 15.07 17.78
C GLY A 35 13.53 15.67 17.63
N ALA A 36 12.90 15.50 16.46
CA ALA A 36 11.53 15.97 16.23
C ALA A 36 10.50 15.11 16.98
N GLU A 37 9.41 15.74 17.40
CA GLU A 37 8.23 15.10 17.97
C GLU A 37 7.19 14.86 16.88
N ILE A 38 6.85 13.60 16.61
CA ILE A 38 5.81 13.26 15.63
C ILE A 38 4.44 13.41 16.30
N VAL A 39 3.61 14.34 15.81
CA VAL A 39 2.32 14.69 16.42
C VAL A 39 1.15 14.53 15.45
N LYS A 40 -0.02 14.16 15.96
CA LYS A 40 -1.26 14.02 15.16
C LYS A 40 -2.09 15.31 15.11
N ALA A 41 -2.10 16.07 16.20
CA ALA A 41 -2.93 17.25 16.37
C ALA A 41 -2.13 18.55 16.21
N PRO A 42 -2.74 19.63 15.68
CA PRO A 42 -2.13 20.96 15.69
C PRO A 42 -2.05 21.54 17.12
N PRO A 43 -1.17 22.54 17.35
CA PRO A 43 -0.26 23.14 16.38
C PRO A 43 1.01 22.29 16.16
N TYR A 44 1.56 22.37 14.96
CA TYR A 44 2.82 21.76 14.56
C TYR A 44 3.72 22.80 13.87
N ASP A 45 5.04 22.64 13.97
CA ASP A 45 6.04 23.47 13.26
C ASP A 45 6.10 23.13 11.76
N ALA A 46 5.80 21.88 11.40
CA ALA A 46 5.74 21.43 10.01
C ALA A 46 4.69 20.33 9.82
N ALA A 47 4.13 20.24 8.61
CA ALA A 47 3.27 19.15 8.17
C ALA A 47 3.79 18.55 6.85
N VAL A 48 3.94 17.23 6.82
CA VAL A 48 4.35 16.46 5.64
C VAL A 48 3.19 15.62 5.15
N LEU A 49 2.74 15.89 3.92
CA LEU A 49 1.73 15.08 3.25
C LEU A 49 2.35 14.25 2.13
N ILE A 50 2.33 12.93 2.28
CA ILE A 50 2.63 11.98 1.20
C ILE A 50 1.37 11.83 0.35
N THR A 51 1.36 12.54 -0.77
CA THR A 51 0.25 12.70 -1.70
C THR A 51 0.10 11.51 -2.65
N CYS A 52 -1.12 11.34 -3.17
CA CYS A 52 -1.47 10.28 -4.10
C CYS A 52 -2.14 10.87 -5.35
N THR A 53 -1.82 10.30 -6.51
CA THR A 53 -2.41 10.68 -7.81
C THR A 53 -2.99 9.51 -8.58
N VAL A 54 -3.20 8.37 -7.91
CA VAL A 54 -3.77 7.21 -8.59
C VAL A 54 -5.16 7.57 -9.10
N THR A 55 -6.14 8.00 -8.31
CA THR A 55 -7.43 8.45 -8.88
C THR A 55 -7.58 9.97 -8.91
N ALA A 56 -8.47 10.50 -9.75
CA ALA A 56 -8.84 11.91 -9.72
C ALA A 56 -9.41 12.33 -8.34
N ILE A 57 -10.06 11.39 -7.65
CA ILE A 57 -10.52 11.54 -6.27
C ILE A 57 -9.33 11.64 -5.30
N ALA A 58 -8.30 10.81 -5.45
CA ALA A 58 -7.08 10.87 -4.64
C ALA A 58 -6.35 12.21 -4.81
N ASP A 59 -6.30 12.72 -6.04
CA ASP A 59 -5.81 14.05 -6.39
C ASP A 59 -6.57 15.16 -5.64
N LYS A 60 -7.91 15.13 -5.73
CA LYS A 60 -8.79 16.10 -5.06
C LYS A 60 -8.60 16.02 -3.54
N LYS A 61 -8.58 14.82 -2.96
CA LYS A 61 -8.39 14.60 -1.52
C LYS A 61 -7.02 15.10 -1.05
N SER A 62 -5.95 14.85 -1.80
CA SER A 62 -4.61 15.38 -1.50
C SER A 62 -4.62 16.90 -1.43
N ARG A 63 -5.20 17.59 -2.43
CA ARG A 63 -5.30 19.06 -2.43
C ARG A 63 -6.21 19.61 -1.33
N GLN A 64 -7.27 18.90 -0.96
CA GLN A 64 -8.14 19.29 0.15
C GLN A 64 -7.40 19.19 1.48
N LEU A 65 -6.60 18.14 1.66
CA LEU A 65 -5.83 17.92 2.87
C LEU A 65 -4.70 18.94 3.03
N LEU A 66 -3.99 19.31 1.96
CA LEU A 66 -3.01 20.41 1.98
C LEU A 66 -3.64 21.72 2.48
N ARG A 67 -4.81 22.11 1.93
CA ARG A 67 -5.53 23.30 2.40
C ARG A 67 -5.98 23.19 3.85
N ARG A 68 -6.36 21.99 4.31
CA ARG A 68 -6.72 21.76 5.71
C ARG A 68 -5.51 21.94 6.61
N LEU A 69 -4.37 21.33 6.27
CA LEU A 69 -3.14 21.41 7.06
C LEU A 69 -2.63 22.84 7.17
N ARG A 70 -2.63 23.61 6.07
CA ARG A 70 -2.30 25.05 6.11
C ARG A 70 -3.24 25.85 7.00
N ARG A 71 -4.55 25.60 6.95
CA ARG A 71 -5.52 26.30 7.81
C ARG A 71 -5.37 25.96 9.30
N GLN A 72 -5.00 24.72 9.62
CA GLN A 72 -4.86 24.26 11.00
C GLN A 72 -3.59 24.81 11.68
N SER A 73 -2.52 25.07 10.92
CA SER A 73 -1.32 25.75 11.41
C SER A 73 -0.78 26.69 10.31
N PRO A 74 -1.22 27.96 10.27
CA PRO A 74 -0.88 28.91 9.20
C PRO A 74 0.62 29.17 9.03
N GLU A 75 1.36 29.19 10.14
CA GLU A 75 2.81 29.45 10.18
C GLU A 75 3.67 28.19 10.02
N ALA A 76 3.06 27.00 9.96
CA ALA A 76 3.81 25.75 9.84
C ALA A 76 4.39 25.60 8.43
N LEU A 77 5.55 24.96 8.31
CA LEU A 77 6.03 24.54 6.99
C LEU A 77 5.13 23.43 6.42
N LEU A 78 4.65 23.59 5.19
CA LEU A 78 3.87 22.58 4.51
C LEU A 78 4.68 21.90 3.41
N VAL A 79 4.91 20.60 3.60
CA VAL A 79 5.62 19.74 2.65
C VAL A 79 4.59 18.88 1.90
N ALA A 80 4.57 19.00 0.58
CA ALA A 80 3.87 18.05 -0.28
C ALA A 80 4.91 17.12 -0.93
N THR A 81 4.75 15.82 -0.73
CA THR A 81 5.60 14.80 -1.36
C THR A 81 4.81 13.64 -1.95
N GLY A 82 5.41 12.72 -2.69
CA GLY A 82 4.72 11.56 -3.29
C GLY A 82 4.23 11.79 -4.72
N CYS A 83 3.30 10.94 -5.19
CA CYS A 83 2.98 10.85 -6.62
C CYS A 83 2.34 12.10 -7.22
N TRP A 84 1.44 12.79 -6.50
CA TRP A 84 0.89 14.05 -7.01
C TRP A 84 1.98 15.14 -7.00
N ALA A 85 2.77 15.20 -5.92
CA ALA A 85 3.87 16.13 -5.78
C ALA A 85 4.98 15.95 -6.83
N GLN A 86 5.12 14.77 -7.45
CA GLN A 86 6.08 14.55 -8.56
C GLN A 86 5.68 15.32 -9.83
N LYS A 87 4.38 15.38 -10.16
CA LYS A 87 3.88 15.99 -11.41
C LYS A 87 3.13 17.31 -11.22
N ALA A 88 2.96 17.77 -9.98
CA ALA A 88 2.16 18.97 -9.70
C ALA A 88 2.75 20.21 -10.38
N ASP A 89 1.89 21.07 -10.92
CA ASP A 89 2.26 22.42 -11.35
C ASP A 89 2.77 23.23 -10.12
N PRO A 90 4.01 23.77 -10.16
CA PRO A 90 4.55 24.61 -9.10
C PRO A 90 3.65 25.77 -8.70
N ASN A 91 2.98 26.43 -9.67
CA ASN A 91 2.08 27.55 -9.38
C ASN A 91 0.85 27.09 -8.59
N LEU A 92 0.32 25.91 -8.92
CA LEU A 92 -0.76 25.31 -8.16
C LEU A 92 -0.30 24.92 -6.75
N ALA A 93 0.88 24.34 -6.60
CA ALA A 93 1.43 23.98 -5.28
C ALA A 93 1.59 25.23 -4.39
N GLN A 94 2.13 26.31 -4.93
CA GLN A 94 2.25 27.59 -4.23
C GLN A 94 0.89 28.16 -3.81
N ARG A 95 -0.12 28.13 -4.69
CA ARG A 95 -1.50 28.54 -4.35
C ARG A 95 -2.16 27.68 -3.27
N LEU A 96 -1.71 26.44 -3.10
CA LEU A 96 -2.15 25.56 -2.02
C LEU A 96 -1.40 25.82 -0.71
N GLY A 97 -0.46 26.77 -0.71
CA GLY A 97 0.39 27.11 0.42
C GLY A 97 1.42 26.04 0.72
N VAL A 98 1.95 25.34 -0.29
CA VAL A 98 3.08 24.40 -0.11
C VAL A 98 4.38 25.20 -0.09
N ASP A 99 5.26 24.90 0.87
CA ASP A 99 6.59 25.54 0.97
C ASP A 99 7.67 24.62 0.38
N LEU A 100 7.55 23.31 0.59
CA LEU A 100 8.48 22.30 0.08
C LEU A 100 7.73 21.28 -0.79
N LEU A 101 8.10 21.18 -2.07
CA LEU A 101 7.51 20.26 -3.03
C LEU A 101 8.55 19.22 -3.44
N VAL A 102 8.44 18.02 -2.86
CA VAL A 102 9.47 16.97 -2.97
C VAL A 102 8.95 15.78 -3.76
N GLY A 103 9.59 15.46 -4.87
CA GLY A 103 9.25 14.35 -5.75
C GLY A 103 9.51 12.96 -5.15
N ASN A 104 9.21 11.94 -5.93
CA ASN A 104 9.60 10.56 -5.61
C ASN A 104 11.12 10.39 -5.77
N ARG A 105 11.70 9.45 -5.01
CA ARG A 105 13.16 9.21 -4.91
C ARG A 105 13.98 10.32 -4.27
N GLN A 106 13.34 11.37 -3.78
CA GLN A 106 14.00 12.53 -3.16
C GLN A 106 13.55 12.76 -1.72
N LYS A 107 12.71 11.87 -1.16
CA LYS A 107 12.09 12.08 0.15
C LYS A 107 13.09 12.00 1.29
N TRP A 108 14.17 11.23 1.14
CA TRP A 108 15.27 11.16 2.11
C TRP A 108 15.87 12.53 2.47
N GLN A 109 15.70 13.55 1.63
CA GLN A 109 16.19 14.92 1.87
C GLN A 109 15.28 15.75 2.79
N ILE A 110 14.01 15.35 2.99
CA ILE A 110 13.01 16.11 3.77
C ILE A 110 13.51 16.50 5.16
N PRO A 111 14.17 15.62 5.96
CA PRO A 111 14.71 16.02 7.26
C PRO A 111 15.70 17.18 7.18
N SER A 112 16.59 17.19 6.18
CA SER A 112 17.56 18.26 5.97
C SER A 112 16.90 19.55 5.51
N LEU A 113 15.95 19.45 4.57
CA LEU A 113 15.18 20.59 4.07
C LEU A 113 14.37 21.25 5.18
N LEU A 114 13.71 20.47 6.04
CA LEU A 114 12.98 20.99 7.20
C LEU A 114 13.90 21.66 8.20
N ASN A 115 15.07 21.07 8.49
CA ASN A 115 16.05 21.66 9.39
C ASN A 115 16.53 23.04 8.90
N HIS A 116 16.85 23.14 7.62
CA HIS A 116 17.25 24.40 7.01
C HIS A 116 16.11 25.42 7.08
N ALA A 117 14.92 25.04 6.62
CA ALA A 117 13.77 25.94 6.54
C ALA A 117 13.25 26.42 7.91
N LEU A 118 13.29 25.58 8.95
CA LEU A 118 12.89 25.98 10.31
C LEU A 118 13.97 26.82 11.03
N GLY A 119 15.23 26.75 10.57
CA GLY A 119 16.32 27.58 11.07
C GLY A 119 16.31 29.00 10.50
N GLU A 120 15.78 29.19 9.30
CA GLU A 120 15.64 30.50 8.67
C GLU A 120 14.38 31.24 9.16
N LYS A 121 14.55 32.46 9.68
CA LYS A 121 13.44 33.29 10.22
C LYS A 121 12.65 34.06 9.15
N ARG A 122 12.39 33.48 7.96
CA ARG A 122 11.71 34.19 6.84
C ARG A 122 10.87 33.25 5.97
N PRO A 123 9.85 33.76 5.26
CA PRO A 123 9.14 32.98 4.26
C PRO A 123 10.11 32.61 3.14
N LEU A 124 10.33 31.31 2.96
CA LEU A 124 11.10 30.76 1.86
C LEU A 124 10.25 30.77 0.57
N PRO A 125 10.84 31.10 -0.60
CA PRO A 125 10.17 30.78 -1.85
C PRO A 125 9.90 29.27 -1.92
N LEU A 126 8.88 28.87 -2.69
CA LEU A 126 8.57 27.46 -2.94
C LEU A 126 9.85 26.73 -3.36
N THR A 127 10.30 25.78 -2.55
CA THR A 127 11.46 24.94 -2.85
C THR A 127 10.97 23.67 -3.52
N ILE A 128 11.53 23.36 -4.70
CA ILE A 128 11.13 22.21 -5.50
C ILE A 128 12.32 21.28 -5.63
N VAL A 129 12.16 20.04 -5.18
CA VAL A 129 13.18 19.00 -5.31
C VAL A 129 12.55 17.83 -6.05
N ARG A 130 12.87 17.68 -7.32
CA ARG A 130 12.36 16.60 -8.18
C ARG A 130 13.48 16.13 -9.09
N ASN A 131 13.58 14.82 -9.24
CA ASN A 131 14.39 14.23 -10.29
C ASN A 131 13.54 13.97 -11.54
N ASP A 132 14.23 13.81 -12.65
CA ASP A 132 13.66 13.20 -13.84
C ASP A 132 13.37 11.71 -13.55
N ILE A 133 12.16 11.45 -13.09
CA ILE A 133 11.78 10.13 -12.58
C ILE A 133 11.78 9.07 -13.68
N LEU A 134 11.62 9.46 -14.95
CA LEU A 134 11.57 8.52 -16.07
C LEU A 134 12.93 7.93 -16.40
N HIS A 135 14.01 8.67 -16.10
CA HIS A 135 15.39 8.28 -16.41
C HIS A 135 16.24 8.04 -15.16
N SER A 136 15.66 8.18 -13.97
CA SER A 136 16.33 7.88 -12.72
C SER A 136 16.24 6.39 -12.41
N GLU A 137 17.35 5.81 -11.95
CA GLU A 137 17.42 4.47 -11.33
C GLU A 137 17.76 4.55 -9.84
N GLU A 138 17.72 5.75 -9.26
CA GLU A 138 18.09 5.98 -7.86
C GLU A 138 17.08 5.32 -6.90
N TRP A 139 17.59 4.85 -5.76
CA TRP A 139 16.76 4.39 -4.65
C TRP A 139 16.49 5.54 -3.67
N ASP A 140 15.26 5.64 -3.15
CA ASP A 140 14.95 6.59 -2.08
C ASP A 140 15.48 6.03 -0.75
N HIS A 141 16.59 6.59 -0.23
CA HIS A 141 17.25 6.13 1.00
C HIS A 141 16.50 6.50 2.30
N LEU A 142 15.17 6.39 2.26
CA LEU A 142 14.34 6.35 3.44
C LEU A 142 14.63 5.07 4.23
N PHE A 143 14.66 5.20 5.56
CA PHE A 143 14.94 4.08 6.46
C PHE A 143 14.06 4.12 7.69
N GLN A 144 13.38 3.02 7.98
CA GLN A 144 12.53 2.87 9.15
C GLN A 144 13.26 2.16 10.29
N PHE A 145 13.51 2.87 11.40
CA PHE A 145 14.13 2.27 12.59
C PHE A 145 13.11 1.66 13.54
N GLN A 146 11.89 2.19 13.55
CA GLN A 146 10.75 1.74 14.34
C GLN A 146 9.48 2.25 13.66
N PRO A 147 8.36 1.52 13.67
CA PRO A 147 7.06 2.04 13.25
C PRO A 147 6.56 3.09 14.24
N LEU A 148 6.00 4.19 13.73
CA LEU A 148 5.47 5.29 14.56
C LEU A 148 4.02 5.64 14.23
N LEU A 149 3.58 5.38 13.00
CA LEU A 149 2.22 5.72 12.55
C LEU A 149 1.28 4.51 12.60
N HIS A 150 1.85 3.30 12.60
CA HIS A 150 1.15 2.03 12.52
C HIS A 150 1.70 1.01 13.53
N SER A 151 0.90 0.01 13.88
CA SER A 151 1.30 -1.08 14.79
C SER A 151 2.18 -2.13 14.08
N ARG A 152 2.07 -2.21 12.75
CA ARG A 152 2.88 -3.06 11.85
C ARG A 152 3.82 -2.20 11.03
N ALA A 153 4.93 -2.76 10.57
CA ALA A 153 5.90 -2.02 9.77
C ALA A 153 5.75 -2.31 8.27
N PHE A 154 5.52 -1.28 7.47
CA PHE A 154 5.54 -1.40 6.01
C PHE A 154 6.95 -1.13 5.50
N VAL A 155 7.56 -2.10 4.83
CA VAL A 155 8.93 -2.00 4.30
C VAL A 155 8.87 -2.00 2.77
N LYS A 156 9.14 -0.83 2.17
CA LYS A 156 9.20 -0.69 0.71
C LYS A 156 10.50 -1.30 0.20
N ILE A 157 10.39 -2.36 -0.60
CA ILE A 157 11.53 -3.08 -1.18
C ILE A 157 11.66 -2.88 -2.68
N GLN A 158 10.61 -2.39 -3.33
CA GLN A 158 10.55 -2.17 -4.77
C GLN A 158 9.80 -0.86 -5.05
N ASP A 159 10.23 -0.11 -6.06
CA ASP A 159 9.55 1.13 -6.49
C ASP A 159 9.55 1.22 -8.02
N GLY A 160 8.64 2.01 -8.59
CA GLY A 160 8.49 2.12 -10.04
C GLY A 160 7.80 0.92 -10.70
N CYS A 161 7.40 1.08 -11.96
CA CYS A 161 6.79 0.02 -12.77
C CYS A 161 6.77 0.47 -14.24
N ASN A 162 7.16 -0.41 -15.15
CA ASN A 162 7.21 -0.16 -16.60
C ASN A 162 6.22 -1.03 -17.39
N HIS A 163 5.16 -1.54 -16.73
CA HIS A 163 4.16 -2.37 -17.40
C HIS A 163 3.21 -1.55 -18.31
N PHE A 164 3.05 -0.25 -18.05
CA PHE A 164 2.18 0.66 -18.81
C PHE A 164 0.75 0.10 -19.06
N CYS A 165 0.11 -0.41 -17.99
CA CYS A 165 -1.33 -0.69 -18.01
C CYS A 165 -2.07 0.57 -18.53
N SER A 166 -3.04 0.41 -19.41
CA SER A 166 -3.60 1.52 -20.20
C SER A 166 -4.24 2.63 -19.35
N TYR A 167 -4.67 2.33 -18.13
CA TYR A 167 -5.24 3.29 -17.17
C TYR A 167 -4.25 3.81 -16.11
N CYS A 168 -3.02 3.28 -16.07
CA CYS A 168 -2.12 3.49 -14.95
C CYS A 168 -1.18 4.68 -15.19
N VAL A 169 -1.08 5.57 -14.21
CA VAL A 169 -0.21 6.76 -14.24
C VAL A 169 1.15 6.51 -13.59
N ILE A 170 1.30 5.39 -12.89
CA ILE A 170 2.46 5.06 -12.06
C ILE A 170 3.79 5.17 -12.80
N PRO A 171 3.95 4.67 -14.05
CA PRO A 171 5.22 4.79 -14.77
C PRO A 171 5.71 6.25 -14.85
N PHE A 172 4.80 7.20 -15.03
CA PHE A 172 5.11 8.62 -15.17
C PHE A 172 5.43 9.35 -13.87
N VAL A 173 5.11 8.75 -12.71
CA VAL A 173 5.31 9.39 -11.40
C VAL A 173 6.26 8.63 -10.49
N ARG A 174 6.55 7.36 -10.76
CA ARG A 174 7.50 6.54 -9.98
C ARG A 174 8.64 5.95 -10.82
N GLY A 175 8.58 6.07 -12.15
CA GLY A 175 9.67 5.71 -13.06
C GLY A 175 9.80 4.21 -13.32
N GLU A 176 10.93 3.86 -13.92
CA GLU A 176 11.36 2.48 -14.14
C GLU A 176 11.45 1.68 -12.83
N PRO A 177 11.22 0.37 -12.86
CA PRO A 177 11.28 -0.47 -11.67
C PRO A 177 12.70 -0.52 -11.11
N VAL A 178 12.82 -0.24 -9.81
CA VAL A 178 14.06 -0.36 -9.04
C VAL A 178 13.83 -1.21 -7.80
N SER A 179 14.83 -2.01 -7.45
CA SER A 179 14.81 -2.84 -6.25
C SER A 179 15.72 -2.26 -5.17
N ARG A 180 15.28 -2.33 -3.92
CA ARG A 180 16.12 -2.01 -2.78
C ARG A 180 17.19 -3.09 -2.60
N PRO A 181 18.46 -2.73 -2.36
CA PRO A 181 19.51 -3.72 -2.08
C PRO A 181 19.15 -4.62 -0.89
N LEU A 182 19.40 -5.93 -1.01
CA LEU A 182 19.07 -6.94 0.00
C LEU A 182 19.52 -6.54 1.41
N ASN A 183 20.81 -6.20 1.58
CA ASN A 183 21.36 -5.85 2.88
C ASN A 183 20.64 -4.66 3.51
N SER A 184 20.26 -3.66 2.71
CA SER A 184 19.50 -2.51 3.17
C SER A 184 18.08 -2.88 3.62
N VAL A 185 17.45 -3.87 2.98
CA VAL A 185 16.15 -4.41 3.42
C VAL A 185 16.32 -5.12 4.76
N LEU A 186 17.29 -6.04 4.86
CA LEU A 186 17.50 -6.84 6.08
C LEU A 186 17.91 -5.98 7.28
N GLU A 187 18.72 -4.95 7.07
CA GLU A 187 19.07 -3.97 8.13
C GLU A 187 17.84 -3.22 8.66
N GLU A 188 16.93 -2.82 7.76
CA GLU A 188 15.67 -2.18 8.15
C GLU A 188 14.76 -3.14 8.91
N VAL A 189 14.60 -4.37 8.41
CA VAL A 189 13.80 -5.40 9.08
C VAL A 189 14.36 -5.73 10.46
N ARG A 190 15.70 -5.84 10.62
CA ARG A 190 16.35 -6.00 11.93
C ARG A 190 16.06 -4.83 12.86
N SER A 191 16.22 -3.60 12.38
CA SER A 191 15.94 -2.40 13.19
C SER A 191 14.49 -2.37 13.68
N ILE A 192 13.54 -2.73 12.81
CA ILE A 192 12.12 -2.84 13.14
C ILE A 192 11.88 -3.93 14.19
N ALA A 193 12.47 -5.12 14.03
CA ALA A 193 12.35 -6.22 14.97
C ALA A 193 12.94 -5.86 16.35
N ASP A 194 14.12 -5.24 16.37
CA ASP A 194 14.80 -4.75 17.58
C ASP A 194 13.97 -3.68 18.33
N SER A 195 13.11 -2.95 17.61
CA SER A 195 12.16 -2.01 18.22
C SER A 195 10.95 -2.68 18.88
N GLY A 196 10.81 -3.99 18.75
CA GLY A 196 9.72 -4.81 19.30
C GLY A 196 8.53 -5.00 18.35
N CYS A 197 8.63 -4.60 17.08
CA CYS A 197 7.59 -4.84 16.09
C CYS A 197 7.76 -6.23 15.46
N THR A 198 6.73 -7.06 15.53
CA THR A 198 6.80 -8.49 15.15
C THR A 198 6.19 -8.80 13.78
N GLU A 199 5.47 -7.86 13.16
CA GLU A 199 4.86 -8.04 11.82
C GLU A 199 5.39 -7.02 10.80
N VAL A 200 5.98 -7.55 9.73
CA VAL A 200 6.53 -6.80 8.60
C VAL A 200 5.69 -7.02 7.35
N VAL A 201 5.36 -5.94 6.66
CA VAL A 201 4.64 -5.95 5.38
C VAL A 201 5.58 -5.48 4.28
N LEU A 202 6.12 -6.42 3.49
CA LEU A 202 6.94 -6.11 2.33
C LEU A 202 6.04 -5.53 1.23
N THR A 203 6.38 -4.33 0.77
CA THR A 203 5.59 -3.59 -0.21
C THR A 203 6.44 -3.09 -1.37
N GLY A 204 5.78 -2.95 -2.51
CA GLY A 204 6.33 -2.33 -3.69
C GLY A 204 5.21 -1.80 -4.55
N VAL A 205 5.59 -1.11 -5.62
CA VAL A 205 4.64 -0.69 -6.67
C VAL A 205 4.21 -1.89 -7.50
N HIS A 206 5.16 -2.77 -7.80
CA HIS A 206 5.04 -4.01 -8.53
C HIS A 206 6.00 -5.01 -7.89
N LEU A 207 5.56 -5.61 -6.78
CA LEU A 207 6.42 -6.37 -5.87
C LEU A 207 7.12 -7.55 -6.55
N GLY A 208 6.46 -8.16 -7.54
CA GLY A 208 6.99 -9.29 -8.30
C GLY A 208 8.23 -8.98 -9.14
N LEU A 209 8.55 -7.70 -9.36
CA LEU A 209 9.79 -7.29 -10.04
C LEU A 209 10.99 -7.22 -9.09
N TYR A 210 10.79 -7.43 -7.78
CA TYR A 210 11.91 -7.46 -6.84
C TYR A 210 12.87 -8.59 -7.22
N GLY A 211 14.14 -8.23 -7.38
CA GLY A 211 15.18 -9.20 -7.74
C GLY A 211 15.30 -9.49 -9.24
N GLN A 212 14.39 -8.99 -10.09
CA GLN A 212 14.50 -9.17 -11.54
C GLN A 212 15.82 -8.63 -12.11
N PHE A 213 16.35 -7.57 -11.50
CA PHE A 213 17.63 -6.94 -11.84
C PHE A 213 18.62 -6.98 -10.66
N GLY A 214 18.35 -7.80 -9.65
CA GLY A 214 19.14 -7.90 -8.42
C GLY A 214 19.82 -9.26 -8.28
N GLU A 215 20.57 -9.42 -7.19
CA GLU A 215 21.32 -10.65 -6.92
C GLU A 215 20.47 -11.78 -6.33
N VAL A 216 19.31 -11.45 -5.74
CA VAL A 216 18.46 -12.40 -5.02
C VAL A 216 16.99 -12.26 -5.43
N SER A 217 16.27 -13.38 -5.46
CA SER A 217 14.84 -13.40 -5.73
C SER A 217 14.02 -12.92 -4.54
N LEU A 218 12.76 -12.56 -4.79
CA LEU A 218 11.81 -12.20 -3.73
C LEU A 218 11.63 -13.33 -2.71
N GLY A 219 11.61 -14.58 -3.16
CA GLY A 219 11.49 -15.75 -2.27
C GLY A 219 12.67 -15.86 -1.31
N GLU A 220 13.89 -15.65 -1.82
CA GLU A 220 15.09 -15.66 -0.98
C GLU A 220 15.11 -14.51 0.03
N LEU A 221 14.68 -13.31 -0.37
CA LEU A 221 14.51 -12.20 0.58
C LEU A 221 13.54 -12.58 1.71
N VAL A 222 12.42 -13.25 1.41
CA VAL A 222 11.45 -13.66 2.42
C VAL A 222 12.05 -14.65 3.41
N ARG A 223 12.80 -15.66 2.93
CA ARG A 223 13.52 -16.60 3.80
C ARG A 223 14.47 -15.89 4.75
N GLN A 224 15.31 -14.99 4.21
CA GLN A 224 16.28 -14.27 5.02
C GLN A 224 15.63 -13.28 6.00
N ALA A 225 14.54 -12.63 5.59
CA ALA A 225 13.77 -11.76 6.49
C ALA A 225 13.07 -12.55 7.59
N GLY A 226 12.53 -13.74 7.29
CA GLY A 226 11.87 -14.62 8.26
C GLY A 226 12.83 -15.22 9.29
N ALA A 227 14.12 -15.35 8.93
CA ALA A 227 15.17 -15.81 9.83
C ALA A 227 15.65 -14.74 10.83
N ILE A 228 15.23 -13.47 10.71
CA ILE A 228 15.61 -12.40 11.64
C ILE A 228 14.89 -12.61 12.99
N PRO A 229 15.63 -12.71 14.11
CA PRO A 229 15.01 -12.82 15.44
C PRO A 229 14.04 -11.66 15.72
N GLY A 230 12.86 -12.00 16.25
CA GLY A 230 11.79 -11.03 16.53
C GLY A 230 10.78 -10.84 15.40
N VAL A 231 11.07 -11.28 14.17
CA VAL A 231 10.08 -11.33 13.09
C VAL A 231 9.19 -12.56 13.29
N GLU A 232 7.91 -12.34 13.58
CA GLU A 232 6.92 -13.40 13.73
C GLU A 232 6.00 -13.52 12.51
N ARG A 233 5.76 -12.41 11.80
CA ARG A 233 4.87 -12.38 10.63
C ARG A 233 5.45 -11.55 9.49
N ILE A 234 5.36 -12.10 8.29
CA ILE A 234 5.69 -11.45 7.02
C ILE A 234 4.44 -11.48 6.14
N ARG A 235 4.14 -10.35 5.51
CA ARG A 235 3.08 -10.23 4.49
C ARG A 235 3.57 -9.51 3.27
N PHE A 236 2.82 -9.69 2.20
CA PHE A 236 2.94 -8.87 1.00
C PHE A 236 1.89 -7.76 0.95
N GLY A 237 2.29 -6.67 0.31
CA GLY A 237 1.43 -5.56 -0.04
C GLY A 237 0.38 -5.96 -1.09
N SER A 238 0.89 -6.22 -2.28
CA SER A 238 0.19 -6.68 -3.48
C SER A 238 1.21 -7.38 -4.36
N LEU A 239 0.78 -8.39 -5.09
CA LEU A 239 1.60 -9.12 -6.04
C LEU A 239 0.81 -9.41 -7.31
N GLU A 240 1.43 -9.21 -8.46
CA GLU A 240 0.83 -9.47 -9.75
C GLU A 240 0.73 -10.99 -10.01
N PRO A 241 -0.33 -11.47 -10.68
CA PRO A 241 -0.53 -12.90 -10.92
C PRO A 241 0.65 -13.60 -11.58
N PHE A 242 1.28 -12.96 -12.58
CA PHE A 242 2.46 -13.51 -13.26
C PHE A 242 3.73 -13.53 -12.39
N GLY A 243 3.74 -12.85 -11.25
CA GLY A 243 4.79 -12.97 -10.24
C GLY A 243 4.69 -14.24 -9.40
N ILE A 244 3.60 -15.02 -9.55
CA ILE A 244 3.37 -16.27 -8.83
C ILE A 244 3.99 -17.43 -9.61
N ASN A 245 5.23 -17.77 -9.26
CA ASN A 245 5.96 -18.92 -9.79
C ASN A 245 6.32 -19.92 -8.69
N ASP A 246 6.79 -21.10 -9.10
CA ASP A 246 7.10 -22.20 -8.18
C ASP A 246 8.23 -21.87 -7.20
N GLU A 247 9.25 -21.13 -7.67
CA GLU A 247 10.39 -20.72 -6.83
C GLU A 247 9.92 -19.83 -5.66
N LEU A 248 9.11 -18.81 -5.96
CA LEU A 248 8.53 -17.94 -4.94
C LEU A 248 7.66 -18.75 -4.00
N LEU A 249 6.70 -19.52 -4.52
CA LEU A 249 5.73 -20.25 -3.70
C LEU A 249 6.40 -21.29 -2.79
N SER A 250 7.44 -21.98 -3.25
CA SER A 250 8.25 -22.88 -2.40
C SER A 250 8.89 -22.11 -1.25
N ALA A 251 9.53 -20.97 -1.55
CA ALA A 251 10.15 -20.13 -0.53
C ALA A 251 9.15 -19.62 0.52
N LEU A 252 7.95 -19.24 0.07
CA LEU A 252 6.87 -18.81 0.96
C LEU A 252 6.38 -19.95 1.85
N ALA A 253 6.19 -21.15 1.29
CA ALA A 253 5.77 -22.33 2.03
C ALA A 253 6.81 -22.80 3.06
N GLU A 254 8.09 -22.64 2.74
CA GLU A 254 9.23 -22.97 3.61
C GLU A 254 9.47 -21.93 4.73
N THR A 255 8.82 -20.76 4.67
CA THR A 255 9.00 -19.67 5.64
C THR A 255 7.82 -19.57 6.60
N PRO A 256 7.91 -20.10 7.85
CA PRO A 256 6.78 -20.13 8.79
C PRO A 256 6.23 -18.74 9.16
N GLN A 257 7.07 -17.71 9.08
CA GLN A 257 6.67 -16.32 9.32
C GLN A 257 5.77 -15.78 8.21
N PHE A 258 5.83 -16.34 6.99
CA PHE A 258 4.98 -15.88 5.90
C PHE A 258 3.51 -16.22 6.18
N CYS A 259 2.69 -15.18 6.22
CA CYS A 259 1.27 -15.32 6.46
C CYS A 259 0.55 -15.79 5.17
N PRO A 260 -0.33 -16.81 5.23
CA PRO A 260 -1.02 -17.39 4.08
C PRO A 260 -2.13 -16.47 3.54
N HIS A 261 -1.70 -15.35 2.96
CA HIS A 261 -2.52 -14.35 2.31
C HIS A 261 -1.78 -13.79 1.09
N LEU A 262 -2.46 -13.76 -0.05
CA LEU A 262 -2.01 -13.09 -1.24
C LEU A 262 -3.06 -12.09 -1.71
N HIS A 263 -2.60 -10.88 -2.01
CA HIS A 263 -3.42 -9.88 -2.69
C HIS A 263 -3.02 -9.79 -4.16
N LEU A 264 -3.86 -10.38 -5.02
CA LEU A 264 -3.62 -10.57 -6.45
C LEU A 264 -4.60 -9.72 -7.27
N PRO A 265 -4.22 -8.52 -7.75
CA PRO A 265 -5.17 -7.62 -8.40
C PRO A 265 -5.65 -8.19 -9.75
N LEU A 266 -6.92 -8.61 -9.82
CA LEU A 266 -7.55 -9.16 -11.02
C LEU A 266 -7.82 -8.07 -12.06
N GLN A 267 -8.37 -6.94 -11.61
CA GLN A 267 -8.87 -5.82 -12.40
C GLN A 267 -10.15 -6.15 -13.20
N SER A 268 -10.17 -7.21 -14.00
CA SER A 268 -11.37 -7.70 -14.71
C SER A 268 -11.28 -9.22 -14.90
N GLY A 269 -12.43 -9.90 -14.96
CA GLY A 269 -12.48 -11.34 -15.29
C GLY A 269 -12.79 -11.62 -16.76
N ASP A 270 -12.68 -10.62 -17.64
CA ASP A 270 -12.91 -10.76 -19.08
C ASP A 270 -11.61 -10.57 -19.88
N ASP A 271 -11.33 -11.49 -20.81
CA ASP A 271 -10.14 -11.46 -21.67
C ASP A 271 -10.02 -10.18 -22.49
N THR A 272 -11.12 -9.72 -23.10
CA THR A 272 -11.13 -8.55 -23.98
C THR A 272 -10.82 -7.29 -23.18
N VAL A 273 -11.42 -7.17 -22.00
CA VAL A 273 -11.17 -6.05 -21.08
C VAL A 273 -9.74 -6.10 -20.56
N LEU A 274 -9.22 -7.25 -20.12
CA LEU A 274 -7.83 -7.39 -19.64
C LEU A 274 -6.79 -7.06 -20.71
N GLN A 275 -7.01 -7.49 -21.96
CA GLN A 275 -6.17 -7.14 -23.09
C GLN A 275 -6.17 -5.62 -23.35
N ARG A 276 -7.35 -4.99 -23.30
CA ARG A 276 -7.49 -3.54 -23.49
C ARG A 276 -6.88 -2.74 -22.32
N MET A 277 -6.95 -3.29 -21.11
CA MET A 277 -6.24 -2.81 -19.94
C MET A 277 -4.72 -2.97 -20.05
N ARG A 278 -4.23 -3.84 -20.95
CA ARG A 278 -2.84 -4.30 -21.05
C ARG A 278 -2.35 -4.87 -19.73
N ARG A 279 -3.03 -5.90 -19.21
CA ARG A 279 -2.62 -6.57 -17.96
C ARG A 279 -1.56 -7.65 -18.12
N GLY A 280 -1.37 -8.14 -19.35
CA GLY A 280 -0.37 -9.18 -19.64
C GLY A 280 -0.73 -10.55 -19.09
N TYR A 281 -2.00 -10.79 -18.76
CA TYR A 281 -2.55 -12.11 -18.41
C TYR A 281 -4.03 -12.20 -18.78
N SER A 282 -4.52 -13.42 -18.94
CA SER A 282 -5.91 -13.84 -19.10
C SER A 282 -6.51 -14.33 -17.77
N PRO A 283 -7.84 -14.48 -17.66
CA PRO A 283 -8.47 -15.14 -16.51
C PRO A 283 -7.98 -16.59 -16.34
N LEU A 284 -7.68 -17.29 -17.43
CA LEU A 284 -7.12 -18.65 -17.38
C LEU A 284 -5.75 -18.69 -16.69
N GLU A 285 -4.83 -17.80 -17.09
CA GLU A 285 -3.50 -17.69 -16.46
C GLU A 285 -3.59 -17.19 -15.02
N TYR A 286 -4.55 -16.32 -14.73
CA TYR A 286 -4.86 -15.88 -13.36
C TYR A 286 -5.27 -17.07 -12.49
N MET A 287 -6.22 -17.89 -12.96
CA MET A 287 -6.69 -19.07 -12.25
C MET A 287 -5.54 -20.06 -12.02
N ALA A 288 -4.73 -20.31 -13.05
CA ALA A 288 -3.55 -21.19 -12.92
C ALA A 288 -2.59 -20.70 -11.83
N SER A 289 -2.42 -19.38 -11.67
CA SER A 289 -1.61 -18.79 -10.61
C SER A 289 -2.21 -18.99 -9.22
N VAL A 290 -3.54 -18.85 -9.09
CA VAL A 290 -4.27 -19.12 -7.84
C VAL A 290 -4.18 -20.59 -7.46
N GLU A 291 -4.40 -21.52 -8.39
CA GLU A 291 -4.32 -22.95 -8.13
C GLU A 291 -2.91 -23.38 -7.72
N ARG A 292 -1.88 -22.80 -8.35
CA ARG A 292 -0.49 -22.97 -7.89
C ARG A 292 -0.31 -22.50 -6.45
N ALA A 293 -0.80 -21.30 -6.11
CA ALA A 293 -0.69 -20.78 -4.76
C ALA A 293 -1.40 -21.67 -3.73
N ARG A 294 -2.60 -22.18 -4.06
CA ARG A 294 -3.34 -23.14 -3.22
C ARG A 294 -2.62 -24.46 -3.04
N HIS A 295 -1.92 -24.92 -4.08
CA HIS A 295 -1.12 -26.15 -4.02
C HIS A 295 0.03 -26.03 -2.99
N TYR A 296 0.79 -24.93 -3.02
CA TYR A 296 1.94 -24.74 -2.14
C TYR A 296 1.55 -24.25 -0.73
N LEU A 297 0.60 -23.32 -0.64
CA LEU A 297 0.27 -22.60 0.60
C LEU A 297 -1.02 -23.11 1.27
N GLY A 298 -1.63 -24.14 0.71
CA GLY A 298 -2.85 -24.76 1.20
C GLY A 298 -4.13 -24.17 0.61
N SER A 299 -5.17 -25.00 0.48
CA SER A 299 -6.46 -24.63 -0.13
C SER A 299 -7.21 -23.52 0.63
N ARG A 300 -6.90 -23.32 1.92
CA ARG A 300 -7.50 -22.28 2.77
C ARG A 300 -6.82 -20.91 2.69
N ILE A 301 -5.76 -20.77 1.87
CA ILE A 301 -5.10 -19.47 1.66
C ILE A 301 -6.12 -18.37 1.34
N HIS A 302 -5.94 -17.20 1.94
CA HIS A 302 -6.78 -16.05 1.61
C HIS A 302 -6.28 -15.39 0.33
N ILE A 303 -7.10 -15.41 -0.72
CA ILE A 303 -6.84 -14.63 -1.93
C ILE A 303 -7.76 -13.41 -1.91
N SER A 304 -7.15 -12.23 -1.91
CA SER A 304 -7.86 -10.96 -2.04
C SER A 304 -7.52 -10.29 -3.37
N THR A 305 -8.39 -9.43 -3.85
CA THR A 305 -8.25 -8.86 -5.20
C THR A 305 -8.81 -7.45 -5.31
N ASP A 306 -8.40 -6.76 -6.36
CA ASP A 306 -8.98 -5.50 -6.83
C ASP A 306 -9.74 -5.76 -8.13
N VAL A 307 -10.94 -5.18 -8.26
CA VAL A 307 -11.76 -5.20 -9.48
C VAL A 307 -12.04 -3.76 -9.92
N LEU A 308 -11.74 -3.45 -11.17
CA LEU A 308 -11.94 -2.14 -11.78
C LEU A 308 -13.15 -2.20 -12.72
N VAL A 309 -14.27 -1.60 -12.33
CA VAL A 309 -15.52 -1.63 -13.10
C VAL A 309 -15.72 -0.36 -13.92
N GLY A 310 -16.44 -0.48 -15.04
CA GLY A 310 -16.73 0.65 -15.92
C GLY A 310 -15.55 1.08 -16.79
N PHE A 311 -14.61 0.17 -17.04
CA PHE A 311 -13.51 0.41 -17.97
C PHE A 311 -14.07 0.67 -19.39
N PRO A 312 -13.46 1.55 -20.21
CA PRO A 312 -14.01 1.85 -21.53
C PRO A 312 -14.07 0.59 -22.41
N GLY A 313 -15.27 0.29 -22.92
CA GLY A 313 -15.56 -0.93 -23.68
C GLY A 313 -16.02 -2.14 -22.86
N GLU A 314 -16.23 -2.01 -21.54
CA GLU A 314 -16.79 -3.08 -20.70
C GLU A 314 -18.30 -3.24 -20.97
N ASP A 315 -18.68 -4.18 -21.83
CA ASP A 315 -20.08 -4.50 -22.09
C ASP A 315 -20.73 -5.37 -20.98
N GLU A 316 -22.01 -5.72 -21.13
CA GLU A 316 -22.74 -6.54 -20.14
C GLU A 316 -22.16 -7.95 -20.01
N ARG A 317 -21.70 -8.54 -21.12
CA ARG A 317 -21.09 -9.87 -21.15
C ARG A 317 -19.76 -9.87 -20.39
N ALA A 318 -18.90 -8.88 -20.62
CA ALA A 318 -17.62 -8.74 -19.93
C ALA A 318 -17.81 -8.54 -18.42
N PHE A 319 -18.83 -7.77 -18.03
CA PHE A 319 -19.18 -7.61 -16.62
C PHE A 319 -19.70 -8.92 -16.00
N ALA A 320 -20.55 -9.66 -16.71
CA ALA A 320 -21.02 -10.98 -16.27
C ALA A 320 -19.88 -11.99 -16.13
N ASN A 321 -18.93 -12.01 -17.07
CA ASN A 321 -17.71 -12.81 -17.00
C ASN A 321 -16.91 -12.50 -15.73
N THR A 322 -16.77 -11.21 -15.40
CA THR A 322 -16.08 -10.78 -14.18
C THR A 322 -16.76 -11.32 -12.91
N LEU A 323 -18.09 -11.22 -12.80
CA LEU A 323 -18.82 -11.75 -11.65
C LEU A 323 -18.71 -13.29 -11.55
N SER A 324 -18.81 -13.99 -12.68
CA SER A 324 -18.65 -15.45 -12.72
C SER A 324 -17.25 -15.86 -12.27
N PHE A 325 -16.22 -15.20 -12.80
CA PHE A 325 -14.83 -15.50 -12.48
C PHE A 325 -14.50 -15.21 -11.01
N MET A 326 -15.07 -14.15 -10.42
CA MET A 326 -14.94 -13.88 -8.99
C MET A 326 -15.42 -15.05 -8.12
N LYS A 327 -16.55 -15.65 -8.50
CA LYS A 327 -17.12 -16.81 -7.80
C LYS A 327 -16.28 -18.06 -8.02
N GLU A 328 -15.82 -18.29 -9.24
CA GLU A 328 -14.96 -19.43 -9.60
C GLU A 328 -13.65 -19.41 -8.81
N VAL A 329 -13.00 -18.24 -8.71
CA VAL A 329 -11.78 -18.08 -7.91
C VAL A 329 -12.07 -18.17 -6.40
N ALA A 330 -13.31 -17.98 -5.95
CA ALA A 330 -13.66 -17.94 -4.53
C ALA A 330 -12.81 -16.93 -3.74
N PHE A 331 -12.80 -15.67 -4.20
CA PHE A 331 -12.05 -14.60 -3.53
C PHE A 331 -12.52 -14.39 -2.10
N GLY A 332 -11.58 -14.31 -1.17
CA GLY A 332 -11.92 -13.98 0.21
C GLY A 332 -12.27 -12.52 0.37
N LYS A 333 -11.48 -11.56 -0.14
CA LYS A 333 -11.80 -10.12 -0.05
C LYS A 333 -11.68 -9.44 -1.41
N VAL A 334 -12.69 -8.64 -1.76
CA VAL A 334 -12.75 -7.91 -3.03
C VAL A 334 -12.80 -6.41 -2.75
N HIS A 335 -11.89 -5.66 -3.37
CA HIS A 335 -11.94 -4.20 -3.42
C HIS A 335 -12.41 -3.76 -4.81
N VAL A 336 -13.51 -3.03 -4.87
CA VAL A 336 -14.01 -2.50 -6.14
C VAL A 336 -13.62 -1.04 -6.33
N PHE A 337 -13.18 -0.71 -7.53
CA PHE A 337 -12.85 0.65 -7.94
C PHE A 337 -13.61 0.99 -9.22
N PRO A 338 -14.33 2.11 -9.27
CA PRO A 338 -14.82 2.62 -10.55
C PRO A 338 -13.65 3.13 -11.38
N TYR A 339 -13.70 2.90 -12.69
CA TYR A 339 -12.77 3.52 -13.63
C TYR A 339 -12.76 5.04 -13.46
N SER A 340 -11.56 5.59 -13.39
CA SER A 340 -11.31 7.04 -13.31
C SER A 340 -10.39 7.38 -14.46
N SER A 341 -10.92 8.09 -15.48
CA SER A 341 -10.11 8.65 -16.56
C SER A 341 -9.01 9.56 -16.00
N ARG A 342 -7.83 9.53 -16.61
CA ARG A 342 -6.63 10.25 -16.17
C ARG A 342 -5.93 10.80 -17.39
N GLU A 343 -5.74 12.11 -17.39
CA GLU A 343 -4.95 12.77 -18.42
C GLU A 343 -3.56 12.11 -18.56
N GLY A 344 -3.15 11.86 -19.80
CA GLY A 344 -1.89 11.21 -20.15
C GLY A 344 -1.91 9.68 -20.17
N THR A 345 -2.99 9.01 -19.73
CA THR A 345 -3.09 7.55 -19.86
C THR A 345 -3.75 7.14 -21.18
N ARG A 346 -3.40 5.96 -21.70
CA ARG A 346 -3.96 5.46 -22.97
C ARG A 346 -5.47 5.26 -22.90
N ALA A 347 -6.00 4.81 -21.77
CA ALA A 347 -7.42 4.58 -21.57
C ALA A 347 -8.26 5.87 -21.50
N ALA A 348 -7.61 7.03 -21.28
CA ALA A 348 -8.30 8.31 -21.30
C ALA A 348 -8.68 8.77 -22.72
N SER A 349 -8.08 8.18 -23.76
CA SER A 349 -8.38 8.47 -25.17
C SER A 349 -9.31 7.43 -25.81
N PHE A 350 -9.97 6.58 -25.03
CA PHE A 350 -10.93 5.59 -25.53
C PHE A 350 -12.33 6.22 -25.56
N ASP A 351 -13.09 6.03 -26.66
CA ASP A 351 -14.38 6.73 -26.84
C ASP A 351 -15.58 6.05 -26.15
N ASP A 352 -15.47 4.76 -25.83
CA ASP A 352 -16.52 3.89 -25.32
C ASP A 352 -16.66 3.89 -23.79
N HIS A 353 -16.73 5.10 -23.22
CA HIS A 353 -16.97 5.30 -21.79
C HIS A 353 -18.40 4.94 -21.38
N LEU A 354 -18.53 4.24 -20.25
CA LEU A 354 -19.84 3.89 -19.71
C LEU A 354 -20.49 5.07 -18.97
N PRO A 355 -21.82 5.21 -19.05
CA PRO A 355 -22.56 6.16 -18.23
C PRO A 355 -22.34 5.90 -16.74
N ARG A 356 -22.25 6.98 -15.95
CA ARG A 356 -21.96 6.93 -14.51
C ARG A 356 -22.93 6.03 -13.72
N HIS A 357 -24.21 6.01 -14.08
CA HIS A 357 -25.22 5.20 -13.39
C HIS A 357 -24.96 3.69 -13.57
N VAL A 358 -24.54 3.27 -14.79
CA VAL A 358 -24.16 1.87 -15.06
C VAL A 358 -22.94 1.48 -14.24
N VAL A 359 -21.92 2.35 -14.17
CA VAL A 359 -20.73 2.10 -13.35
C VAL A 359 -21.10 1.96 -11.87
N GLN A 360 -22.00 2.82 -11.37
CA GLN A 360 -22.47 2.73 -9.98
C GLN A 360 -23.23 1.43 -9.71
N GLU A 361 -24.13 1.00 -10.60
CA GLU A 361 -24.82 -0.28 -10.48
C GLU A 361 -23.83 -1.46 -10.42
N ARG A 362 -22.83 -1.45 -11.30
CA ARG A 362 -21.78 -2.48 -11.33
C ARG A 362 -20.92 -2.50 -10.07
N VAL A 363 -20.58 -1.33 -9.52
CA VAL A 363 -19.90 -1.22 -8.23
C VAL A 363 -20.70 -1.95 -7.14
N HIS A 364 -22.01 -1.68 -7.03
CA HIS A 364 -22.85 -2.32 -6.01
C HIS A 364 -22.89 -3.84 -6.18
N LYS A 365 -23.11 -4.33 -7.41
CA LYS A 365 -23.15 -5.78 -7.69
C LYS A 365 -21.83 -6.49 -7.33
N VAL A 366 -20.68 -5.87 -7.60
CA VAL A 366 -19.37 -6.43 -7.22
C VAL A 366 -19.17 -6.40 -5.72
N MET A 367 -19.64 -5.36 -5.02
CA MET A 367 -19.60 -5.31 -3.55
C MET A 367 -20.44 -6.42 -2.92
N GLU A 368 -21.69 -6.59 -3.36
CA GLU A 368 -22.59 -7.65 -2.88
C GLU A 368 -21.98 -9.04 -3.07
N MET A 369 -21.43 -9.32 -4.26
CA MET A 369 -20.70 -10.56 -4.54
C MET A 369 -19.49 -10.72 -3.61
N GLY A 370 -18.70 -9.67 -3.42
CA GLY A 370 -17.54 -9.68 -2.53
C GLY A 370 -17.89 -9.97 -1.07
N GLU A 371 -19.00 -9.40 -0.56
CA GLU A 371 -19.50 -9.66 0.80
C GLU A 371 -20.04 -11.09 0.96
N GLN A 372 -20.66 -11.65 -0.09
CA GLN A 372 -21.06 -13.06 -0.09
C GLN A 372 -19.83 -13.96 0.00
N LEU A 373 -18.86 -13.79 -0.89
CA LEU A 373 -17.66 -14.64 -0.93
C LEU A 373 -16.81 -14.51 0.35
N PHE A 374 -16.73 -13.31 0.94
CA PHE A 374 -16.06 -13.11 2.22
C PHE A 374 -16.74 -13.86 3.36
N ARG A 375 -18.08 -13.89 3.40
CA ARG A 375 -18.83 -14.68 4.40
C ARG A 375 -18.60 -16.17 4.23
N GLU A 376 -18.60 -16.66 2.99
CA GLU A 376 -18.26 -18.06 2.68
C GLU A 376 -16.84 -18.39 3.16
N TYR A 377 -15.86 -17.51 2.88
CA TYR A 377 -14.49 -17.66 3.37
C TYR A 377 -14.38 -17.58 4.90
N CYS A 378 -15.20 -16.77 5.58
CA CYS A 378 -15.17 -16.66 7.04
C CYS A 378 -15.79 -17.87 7.74
N SER A 379 -16.81 -18.49 7.11
CA SER A 379 -17.58 -19.60 7.70
C SER A 379 -16.73 -20.80 8.14
N GLN A 380 -15.68 -21.11 7.40
CA GLN A 380 -14.74 -22.20 7.70
C GLN A 380 -13.90 -21.98 8.98
N TRP A 381 -13.86 -20.77 9.53
CA TRP A 381 -13.07 -20.48 10.74
C TRP A 381 -13.86 -20.65 12.03
N VAL A 382 -15.20 -20.78 11.97
CA VAL A 382 -16.01 -20.95 13.18
C VAL A 382 -15.63 -22.24 13.91
N GLY A 383 -15.36 -22.13 15.21
CA GLY A 383 -14.89 -23.23 16.06
C GLY A 383 -13.37 -23.43 16.06
N GLU A 384 -12.62 -22.69 15.24
CA GLU A 384 -11.15 -22.78 15.17
C GLU A 384 -10.48 -21.76 16.10
N GLU A 385 -9.36 -22.17 16.71
CA GLU A 385 -8.47 -21.26 17.41
C GLU A 385 -7.53 -20.56 16.42
N ILE A 386 -7.60 -19.23 16.35
CA ILE A 386 -6.81 -18.42 15.41
C ILE A 386 -5.97 -17.37 16.13
N SER A 387 -4.76 -17.13 15.64
CA SER A 387 -3.92 -16.05 16.15
C SER A 387 -4.32 -14.69 15.56
N VAL A 388 -4.29 -13.63 16.35
CA VAL A 388 -4.69 -12.28 15.95
C VAL A 388 -3.59 -11.30 16.35
N PHE A 389 -3.05 -10.57 15.38
CA PHE A 389 -2.14 -9.46 15.62
C PHE A 389 -2.97 -8.21 15.92
N ILE A 390 -2.84 -7.66 17.13
CA ILE A 390 -3.65 -6.54 17.60
C ILE A 390 -3.16 -5.23 16.98
N GLU A 391 -4.06 -4.54 16.28
CA GLU A 391 -3.77 -3.23 15.68
C GLU A 391 -4.33 -2.08 16.51
N ASP A 392 -5.48 -2.28 17.14
CA ASP A 392 -6.17 -1.26 17.94
C ASP A 392 -6.87 -1.89 19.15
N ALA A 393 -7.02 -1.10 20.21
CA ALA A 393 -7.67 -1.49 21.45
C ALA A 393 -8.70 -0.44 21.85
N ALA A 394 -9.94 -0.90 22.06
CA ALA A 394 -11.06 -0.08 22.53
C ALA A 394 -11.63 -0.65 23.83
N GLU A 395 -12.51 0.11 24.49
CA GLU A 395 -13.19 -0.34 25.73
C GLU A 395 -13.99 -1.64 25.52
N THR A 396 -14.49 -1.87 24.32
CA THR A 396 -15.32 -3.05 23.97
C THR A 396 -14.51 -4.27 23.51
N GLY A 397 -13.18 -4.20 23.54
CA GLY A 397 -12.28 -5.26 23.09
C GLY A 397 -11.19 -4.74 22.15
N SER A 398 -10.37 -5.66 21.63
CA SER A 398 -9.28 -5.32 20.71
C SER A 398 -9.61 -5.79 19.30
N THR A 399 -9.07 -5.09 18.30
CA THR A 399 -9.23 -5.45 16.89
C THR A 399 -7.87 -5.70 16.25
N GLY A 400 -7.82 -6.64 15.32
CA GLY A 400 -6.57 -7.06 14.73
C GLY A 400 -6.75 -7.90 13.49
N LEU A 401 -5.64 -8.50 13.03
CA LEU A 401 -5.60 -9.30 11.81
C LEU A 401 -5.12 -10.73 12.08
N THR A 402 -5.82 -11.69 11.50
CA THR A 402 -5.42 -13.10 11.47
C THR A 402 -4.28 -13.34 10.47
N PRO A 403 -3.56 -14.48 10.49
CA PRO A 403 -2.59 -14.83 9.45
C PRO A 403 -3.18 -14.77 8.04
N PHE A 404 -4.48 -14.98 7.90
CA PHE A 404 -5.20 -14.95 6.63
C PHE A 404 -5.67 -13.54 6.22
N PHE A 405 -5.18 -12.49 6.88
CA PHE A 405 -5.54 -11.09 6.61
C PHE A 405 -7.05 -10.80 6.73
N VAL A 406 -7.72 -11.58 7.58
CA VAL A 406 -9.11 -11.35 7.99
C VAL A 406 -9.09 -10.53 9.28
N LYS A 407 -9.93 -9.50 9.35
CA LYS A 407 -10.12 -8.75 10.59
C LYS A 407 -10.75 -9.63 11.65
N ALA A 408 -10.31 -9.47 12.89
CA ALA A 408 -10.90 -10.16 14.03
C ALA A 408 -11.08 -9.19 15.20
N VAL A 409 -12.20 -9.33 15.89
CA VAL A 409 -12.46 -8.69 17.18
C VAL A 409 -12.25 -9.73 18.27
N VAL A 410 -11.48 -9.35 19.29
CA VAL A 410 -11.23 -10.18 20.47
C VAL A 410 -11.79 -9.47 21.71
N PRO A 411 -12.45 -10.18 22.63
CA PRO A 411 -13.08 -9.55 23.79
C PRO A 411 -12.06 -9.02 24.81
N GLN A 412 -10.81 -9.51 24.79
CA GLN A 412 -9.77 -9.06 25.71
C GLN A 412 -9.21 -7.70 25.27
N MET A 413 -8.96 -6.81 26.23
CA MET A 413 -8.13 -5.62 26.01
C MET A 413 -6.66 -6.03 25.99
N VAL A 414 -6.01 -5.84 24.84
CA VAL A 414 -4.62 -6.20 24.60
C VAL A 414 -3.94 -5.03 23.90
N SER A 415 -2.72 -4.71 24.31
CA SER A 415 -1.97 -3.62 23.69
C SER A 415 -1.68 -3.91 22.21
N PRO A 416 -1.77 -2.90 21.32
CA PRO A 416 -1.35 -3.04 19.92
C PRO A 416 0.08 -3.58 19.78
N GLY A 417 0.33 -4.34 18.71
CA GLY A 417 1.62 -4.99 18.46
C GLY A 417 1.78 -6.39 19.07
N ARG A 418 0.79 -6.89 19.80
CA ARG A 418 0.80 -8.25 20.37
C ARG A 418 0.07 -9.23 19.47
N ILE A 419 0.51 -10.48 19.48
CA ILE A 419 -0.21 -11.61 18.88
C ILE A 419 -0.83 -12.43 20.00
N ILE A 420 -2.14 -12.65 19.93
CA ILE A 420 -2.87 -13.51 20.87
C ILE A 420 -3.65 -14.57 20.12
N LYS A 421 -4.11 -15.61 20.80
CA LYS A 421 -5.03 -16.59 20.22
C LYS A 421 -6.46 -16.37 20.72
N THR A 422 -7.43 -16.62 19.86
CA THR A 422 -8.86 -16.57 20.20
C THR A 422 -9.61 -17.70 19.48
N LEU A 423 -10.66 -18.23 20.11
CA LEU A 423 -11.58 -19.16 19.48
C LEU A 423 -12.57 -18.37 18.62
N THR A 424 -12.66 -18.64 17.33
CA THR A 424 -13.62 -17.94 16.46
C THR A 424 -15.04 -18.44 16.72
N ARG A 425 -15.93 -17.57 17.21
CA ARG A 425 -17.33 -17.91 17.57
C ARG A 425 -18.33 -17.59 16.47
N SER A 426 -18.12 -16.47 15.78
CA SER A 426 -19.02 -15.99 14.73
C SER A 426 -18.27 -15.07 13.77
N TYR A 427 -18.96 -14.61 12.73
CA TYR A 427 -18.43 -13.70 11.71
C TYR A 427 -19.57 -12.89 11.09
N ASP A 428 -19.22 -11.79 10.44
CA ASP A 428 -20.12 -11.01 9.58
C ASP A 428 -19.48 -10.76 8.19
N SER A 429 -19.96 -9.76 7.44
CA SER A 429 -19.43 -9.39 6.12
C SER A 429 -18.09 -8.63 6.16
N GLU A 430 -17.56 -8.34 7.35
CA GLU A 430 -16.34 -7.56 7.54
C GLU A 430 -15.25 -8.26 8.35
N GLN A 431 -15.63 -9.10 9.32
CA GLN A 431 -14.69 -9.63 10.33
C GLN A 431 -15.16 -10.90 11.05
N LEU A 432 -14.21 -11.52 11.76
CA LEU A 432 -14.42 -12.61 12.70
C LEU A 432 -14.61 -12.08 14.13
N TYR A 433 -15.31 -12.83 14.98
CA TYR A 433 -15.48 -12.54 16.41
C TYR A 433 -15.01 -13.70 17.27
N GLY A 434 -14.15 -13.39 18.25
CA GLY A 434 -13.56 -14.31 19.24
C GLY A 434 -14.43 -14.64 20.45
#